data_AF-A0A4S0JTW1-F1
#
_entry.id   AF-A0A4S0JTW1-F1
#
_cell.length_a   1.000
_cell.length_b   1.000
_cell.length_c   1.000
_cell.angle_alpha   90.00
_cell.angle_beta   90.00
_cell.angle_gamma   90.00
#
_symmetry.space_group_name_H-M   'P 1'
#
loop_
_entity.id
_entity.type
_entity.pdbx_description
1 polymer ?
#
loop_
_entity_poly.entity_id
_entity_poly.type
_entity_poly.pdbx_seq_one_letter_code
_entity_poly.pdbx_strand_id
1 'polypeptide(L)' 'MKYSIFSLARAALSGHKNWQRTWRDAAPKDRYDVVIIGGGGHGLATAWFLASEFGIKNVAVLEKDRKSVV' A
#
# COMPACT_ATOMS: atom_id res chain seq x y z
N MET A 1 -7.18 5.93 -14.01
CA MET A 1 -6.62 7.17 -13.45
C MET A 1 -5.48 7.61 -14.35
N LYS A 2 -5.59 8.73 -15.06
CA LYS A 2 -4.48 9.29 -15.85
C LYS A 2 -3.80 10.36 -14.99
N TYR A 3 -2.62 10.05 -14.47
CA TYR A 3 -1.79 11.03 -13.78
C TYR A 3 -1.22 11.99 -14.83
N SER A 4 -1.86 13.15 -15.00
CA SER A 4 -1.32 14.22 -15.83
C SER A 4 -0.54 15.19 -14.96
N ILE A 5 0.54 15.77 -15.49
CA ILE A 5 1.42 16.74 -14.80
C ILE A 5 0.58 17.87 -14.19
N PHE A 6 -0.48 18.32 -14.89
CA PHE A 6 -1.40 19.35 -14.41
C PHE A 6 -2.19 18.93 -13.16
N SER A 7 -2.60 17.66 -13.08
CA SER A 7 -3.29 17.11 -11.91
C SER A 7 -2.36 16.97 -10.71
N LEU A 8 -1.08 16.66 -10.95
CA LEU A 8 -0.06 16.56 -9.92
C LEU A 8 0.29 17.94 -9.35
N ALA A 9 0.47 18.95 -10.23
CA ALA A 9 0.72 20.33 -9.83
C ALA A 9 -0.46 20.92 -9.03
N ARG A 10 -1.70 20.69 -9.46
CA ARG A 10 -2.90 21.13 -8.72
C ARG A 10 -3.05 20.40 -7.37
N ALA A 11 -2.69 19.12 -7.30
CA ALA A 11 -2.71 18.36 -6.05
C ALA A 11 -1.60 18.83 -5.08
N ALA A 12 -0.43 19.20 -5.60
CA ALA A 12 0.65 19.79 -4.81
C ALA A 12 0.26 21.16 -4.25
N LEU A 13 -0.31 22.05 -5.08
CA LEU A 13 -0.78 23.38 -4.67
C LEU A 13 -1.96 23.34 -3.70
N SER A 14 -2.77 22.27 -3.70
CA SER A 14 -3.88 22.08 -2.76
C SER A 14 -3.48 21.37 -1.45
N GLY A 15 -2.18 21.15 -1.23
CA GLY A 15 -1.66 20.54 -0.01
C GLY A 15 -2.02 19.06 0.13
N HIS A 16 -2.06 18.32 -0.98
CA HIS A 16 -2.40 16.89 -1.02
C HIS A 16 -3.80 16.50 -0.51
N LYS A 17 -4.72 17.47 -0.35
CA LYS A 17 -6.03 17.25 0.29
C LYS A 17 -7.00 16.33 -0.49
N ASN A 18 -6.78 16.13 -1.78
CA ASN A 18 -7.69 15.37 -2.67
C ASN A 18 -7.09 14.07 -3.22
N TRP A 19 -6.09 13.49 -2.55
CA TRP A 19 -5.58 12.17 -2.96
C TRP A 19 -6.61 11.10 -2.65
N GLN A 20 -7.13 10.45 -3.68
CA GLN A 20 -7.93 9.24 -3.47
C GLN A 20 -7.04 8.16 -2.85
N ARG A 21 -7.59 7.41 -1.89
CA ARG A 21 -6.87 6.34 -1.21
C ARG A 21 -6.40 5.31 -2.24
N THR A 22 -5.09 5.23 -2.44
CA THR A 22 -4.49 4.31 -3.43
C THR A 22 -4.61 2.84 -3.00
N TRP A 23 -4.78 2.61 -1.70
CA TRP A 23 -4.84 1.29 -1.10
C TRP A 23 -6.28 0.98 -0.63
N ARG A 24 -6.71 -0.27 -0.83
CA ARG A 24 -7.98 -0.75 -0.27
C ARG A 24 -7.85 -0.87 1.24
N ASP A 25 -8.87 -0.42 1.95
CA ASP A 25 -9.03 -0.67 3.39
C ASP A 25 -9.73 -2.01 3.58
N ALA A 26 -8.96 -3.09 3.58
CA ALA A 26 -9.47 -4.43 3.71
C ALA A 26 -9.21 -4.96 5.12
N ALA A 27 -10.25 -5.53 5.75
CA ALA A 27 -10.07 -6.28 6.98
C ALA A 27 -9.10 -7.46 6.74
N PRO A 28 -8.22 -7.79 7.72
CA PRO A 28 -7.37 -8.97 7.62
C PRO A 28 -8.20 -10.24 7.45
N LYS A 29 -7.73 -11.13 6.58
CA LYS A 29 -8.26 -12.49 6.46
C LYS A 29 -7.70 -13.37 7.58
N ASP A 30 -8.36 -14.48 7.85
CA ASP A 30 -7.91 -15.46 8.84
C ASP A 30 -6.60 -16.16 8.44
N ARG A 31 -6.29 -16.24 7.14
CA ARG A 31 -5.12 -16.95 6.61
C ARG A 31 -4.51 -16.29 5.38
N TYR A 32 -3.18 -16.36 5.32
CA TYR A 32 -2.34 -15.90 4.22
C TYR A 32 -1.26 -16.93 3.94
N ASP A 33 -0.81 -17.00 2.69
CA ASP A 33 0.32 -17.87 2.32
C ASP A 33 1.64 -17.27 2.80
N VAL A 34 1.71 -15.93 2.81
CA VAL A 34 2.86 -15.15 3.28
C VAL A 34 2.38 -13.94 4.07
N VAL A 35 3.02 -13.67 5.21
CA VAL A 35 2.85 -12.45 5.99
C VAL A 35 4.18 -11.71 6.04
N ILE A 36 4.19 -10.46 5.59
CA ILE A 36 5.35 -9.55 5.61
C ILE A 36 5.14 -8.54 6.72
N ILE A 37 6.11 -8.42 7.62
CA ILE A 37 6.10 -7.43 8.71
C ILE A 37 6.99 -6.25 8.30
N GLY A 38 6.41 -5.06 8.20
CA GLY A 38 7.03 -3.84 7.69
C GLY A 38 6.44 -3.41 6.34
N GLY A 39 5.56 -2.42 6.33
CA GLY A 39 4.91 -1.83 5.15
C GLY A 39 5.68 -0.67 4.50
N GLY A 40 6.99 -0.59 4.75
CA GLY A 40 7.88 0.32 4.03
C GLY A 40 8.16 -0.14 2.59
N GLY A 41 9.02 0.59 1.88
CA GLY A 41 9.33 0.32 0.46
C GLY A 41 9.82 -1.11 0.20
N HIS A 42 10.62 -1.67 1.10
CA HIS A 42 11.12 -3.04 0.98
C HIS A 42 10.00 -4.08 1.10
N GLY A 43 9.12 -3.98 2.10
CA GLY A 43 8.05 -4.95 2.28
C GLY A 43 7.04 -4.94 1.14
N LEU A 44 6.72 -3.74 0.62
CA LEU A 44 5.87 -3.61 -0.58
C LEU A 44 6.56 -4.15 -1.83
N ALA A 45 7.85 -3.91 -2.01
CA ALA A 45 8.62 -4.47 -3.13
C ALA A 45 8.67 -6.00 -3.07
N THR A 46 8.84 -6.58 -1.87
CA THR A 46 8.79 -8.03 -1.68
C THR A 46 7.41 -8.60 -2.02
N ALA A 47 6.32 -7.98 -1.54
CA ALA A 47 4.96 -8.41 -1.89
C ALA A 47 4.71 -8.37 -3.41
N TRP A 48 5.19 -7.31 -4.07
CA TRP A 48 5.11 -7.19 -5.53
C TRP A 48 5.89 -8.30 -6.23
N PHE A 49 7.14 -8.55 -5.81
CA PHE A 49 8.02 -9.56 -6.40
C PHE A 49 7.45 -10.98 -6.25
N LEU A 50 6.89 -11.30 -5.07
CA LEU A 50 6.18 -12.57 -4.84
C LEU A 50 5.00 -12.75 -5.80
N ALA A 51 4.24 -11.69 -6.04
CA ALA A 51 3.08 -11.74 -6.94
C ALA A 51 3.48 -11.78 -8.42
N SER A 52 4.55 -11.08 -8.82
CA SER A 52 4.98 -10.98 -10.22
C SER A 52 5.79 -12.18 -10.67
N GLU A 53 6.74 -12.63 -9.85
CA GLU A 53 7.71 -13.67 -10.22
C GLU A 53 7.18 -15.07 -9.89
N PHE A 54 6.54 -15.21 -8.74
CA PHE A 54 6.10 -16.52 -8.22
C PHE A 54 4.58 -16.71 -8.27
N GLY A 55 3.81 -15.70 -8.68
CA GLY A 55 2.34 -15.77 -8.72
C GLY A 55 1.68 -15.85 -7.34
N ILE A 56 2.41 -15.66 -6.25
CA ILE A 56 1.91 -15.73 -4.88
C ILE A 56 1.19 -14.41 -4.56
N LYS A 57 -0.15 -14.44 -4.59
CA LYS A 57 -1.00 -13.25 -4.47
C LYS A 57 -1.75 -13.14 -3.14
N ASN A 58 -1.80 -14.21 -2.35
CA ASN A 58 -2.42 -14.21 -1.03
C ASN A 58 -1.42 -13.78 0.06
N VAL A 59 -0.95 -12.53 -0.04
CA VAL A 59 0.08 -11.96 0.82
C VAL A 59 -0.52 -10.86 1.70
N ALA A 60 -0.21 -10.89 3.00
CA ALA A 60 -0.47 -9.77 3.90
C ALA A 60 0.81 -8.95 4.12
N VAL A 61 0.69 -7.62 4.13
CA VAL A 61 1.77 -6.72 4.56
C VAL A 61 1.25 -5.95 5.77
N LEU A 62 1.90 -6.13 6.92
CA LEU A 62 1.50 -5.53 8.19
C LEU A 62 2.51 -4.46 8.59
N GLU A 63 2.03 -3.25 8.90
CA GLU A 63 2.86 -2.14 9.39
C GLU A 63 2.32 -1.64 10.72
N LYS A 64 3.22 -1.27 11.63
CA LYS A 64 2.83 -0.65 12.89
C LYS A 64 2.37 0.78 12.61
N ASP A 65 1.08 1.05 12.76
CA ASP A 65 0.63 2.44 12.77
C ASP A 65 1.15 3.15 14.04
N ARG A 66 1.76 4.32 13.85
CA ARG A 66 2.37 5.12 14.93
C ARG A 66 1.34 5.66 15.92
N LYS A 67 0.05 5.58 15.60
CA LYS A 67 -1.07 6.00 16.47
C LYS A 67 -1.65 4.90 17.34
N SER A 68 -1.21 3.64 17.19
CA SER A 68 -1.66 2.55 18.05
C SER A 68 -0.77 2.49 19.30
N VAL A 69 -1.02 3.43 20.22
CA VAL A 69 -0.70 3.22 21.64
C VAL A 69 -1.93 2.52 22.20
N VAL A 70 -1.79 1.25 22.54
CA VAL A 70 -2.73 0.57 23.45
C VAL A 70 -2.71 1.24 24.80
#